data_AF-A0AAU6D772-F1
#
_entry.id   AF-A0AAU6D772-F1
#
_cell.length_a   1.000
_cell.length_b   1.000
_cell.length_c   1.000
_cell.angle_alpha   90.00
_cell.angle_beta   90.00
_cell.angle_gamma   90.00
#
_symmetry.space_group_name_H-M   'P 1'
#
loop_
_entity.id
_entity.type
_entity.pdbx_description
1 polymer ?
#
loop_
_entity_poly.entity_id
_entity_poly.type
_entity_poly.pdbx_seq_one_letter_code
_entity_poly.pdbx_strand_id
1 'polypeptide(L)' 'MTDVHIETAMLDDGIPLMYRDSSGLVRLAYDPRQITREGAVTLLCLLEPRLLGQIRVRCSPPIRVGGHPCSSPR' A
#
# COMPACT_ATOMS: atom_id res chain seq x y z
N MET A 1 16.84 0.31 7.83
CA MET A 1 16.21 0.44 6.50
C MET A 1 14.94 -0.38 6.53
N THR A 2 13.80 0.25 6.29
CA THR A 2 12.48 -0.36 6.40
C THR A 2 11.98 -0.69 4.99
N ASP A 3 11.67 -1.95 4.73
CA ASP A 3 11.02 -2.34 3.48
C ASP A 3 9.54 -1.95 3.54
N VAL A 4 9.10 -1.20 2.53
CA VAL A 4 7.72 -0.77 2.35
C VAL A 4 7.17 -1.42 1.09
N HIS A 5 6.17 -2.27 1.24
CA HIS A 5 5.42 -2.84 0.14
C HIS A 5 4.22 -1.97 -0.19
N ILE A 6 4.18 -1.47 -1.42
CA ILE A 6 3.05 -0.68 -1.91
C ILE A 6 2.23 -1.54 -2.86
N GLU A 7 0.94 -1.57 -2.60
CA GLU A 7 -0.06 -2.36 -3.32
C GLU A 7 -1.23 -1.48 -3.71
N THR A 8 -1.87 -1.81 -4.84
CA THR A 8 -3.13 -1.20 -5.21
C THR A 8 -4.29 -2.04 -4.65
N ALA A 9 -5.32 -1.36 -4.15
CA ALA A 9 -6.55 -2.00 -3.66
C ALA A 9 -7.76 -1.13 -4.02
N MET A 10 -8.91 -1.77 -4.23
CA MET A 10 -10.18 -1.04 -4.25
C MET A 10 -10.56 -0.76 -2.80
N LEU A 11 -10.62 0.51 -2.42
CA LEU A 11 -10.90 0.95 -1.06
C LEU A 11 -12.20 1.76 -1.07
N ASP A 12 -13.14 1.41 -0.21
CA ASP A 12 -14.47 2.03 -0.21
C ASP A 12 -14.46 3.52 0.16
N ASP A 13 -13.41 4.01 0.85
CA ASP A 13 -13.31 5.40 1.32
C ASP A 13 -12.06 6.17 0.82
N GLY A 14 -11.24 5.58 -0.05
CA GLY A 14 -10.03 6.25 -0.57
C GLY A 14 -8.92 6.50 0.43
N ILE A 15 -9.15 6.15 1.69
CA ILE A 15 -8.17 6.22 2.77
C ILE A 15 -7.18 5.06 2.56
N PRO A 16 -5.88 5.34 2.33
CA PRO A 16 -4.89 4.28 2.23
C PRO A 16 -4.83 3.45 3.51
N LEU A 17 -4.79 2.13 3.36
CA LEU A 17 -4.64 1.23 4.50
C LEU A 17 -3.16 0.95 4.72
N MET A 18 -2.72 1.12 5.97
CA MET A 18 -1.38 0.77 6.40
C MET A 18 -1.43 -0.43 7.34
N TYR A 19 -0.58 -1.43 7.05
CA TYR A 19 -0.40 -2.58 7.91
C TYR A 19 1.09 -2.80 8.16
N ARG A 20 1.47 -2.96 9.42
CA ARG A 20 2.84 -3.31 9.81
C ARG A 20 2.83 -4.71 10.39
N ASP A 21 3.63 -5.60 9.84
CA ASP A 21 3.78 -6.93 10.40
C ASP A 21 4.89 -7.01 11.46
N SER A 22 4.95 -8.15 12.14
CA SER A 22 5.96 -8.44 13.17
C SER A 22 7.39 -8.53 12.63
N SER A 23 7.59 -8.69 11.32
CA SER A 23 8.90 -8.67 10.68
C SER A 23 9.44 -7.26 10.45
N GLY A 24 8.61 -6.24 10.70
CA GLY A 24 8.96 -4.84 10.46
C GLY A 24 8.69 -4.39 9.02
N LEU A 25 8.05 -5.22 8.20
CA LEU A 25 7.58 -4.86 6.88
C LEU A 25 6.35 -3.96 7.01
N VAL A 26 6.38 -2.83 6.31
CA VAL A 26 5.23 -1.92 6.20
C VAL A 26 4.55 -2.16 4.87
N ARG A 27 3.25 -2.41 4.90
CA ARG A 27 2.41 -2.56 3.72
C ARG A 27 1.48 -1.37 3.62
N LEU A 28 1.44 -0.77 2.44
CA LEU A 28 0.60 0.37 2.11
C LEU A 28 -0.28 -0.01 0.93
N ALA A 29 -1.58 -0.10 1.17
CA ALA A 29 -2.58 -0.28 0.12
C ALA A 29 -3.23 1.07 -0.20
N TYR A 30 -3.29 1.43 -1.48
CA TYR A 30 -3.94 2.67 -1.94
C TYR A 30 -4.84 2.42 -3.14
N ASP A 31 -5.88 3.24 -3.31
CA ASP A 31 -6.71 3.22 -4.51
C ASP A 31 -6.17 4.22 -5.53
N PRO A 32 -5.63 3.79 -6.68
CA PRO A 32 -5.08 4.67 -7.70
C PRO A 32 -6.14 5.58 -8.36
N ARG A 33 -7.43 5.30 -8.18
CA ARG A 33 -8.53 6.17 -8.64
C ARG A 33 -8.73 7.39 -7.73
N GLN A 34 -8.21 7.34 -6.51
CA GLN A 34 -8.47 8.34 -5.46
C GLN A 34 -7.19 9.06 -5.03
N ILE A 35 -6.05 8.36 -5.01
CA ILE A 35 -4.75 8.95 -4.64
C ILE A 35 -3.64 8.42 -5.53
N THR A 36 -2.69 9.29 -5.87
CA THR A 36 -1.48 8.86 -6.57
C THR A 36 -0.59 8.04 -5.65
N ARG A 37 0.30 7.25 -6.24
CA ARG A 37 1.31 6.49 -5.50
C ARG A 37 2.16 7.42 -4.63
N GLU A 38 2.59 8.54 -5.17
CA GLU A 38 3.39 9.55 -4.49
C GLU A 38 2.62 10.13 -3.30
N GLY A 39 1.33 10.44 -3.48
CA GLY A 39 0.45 10.90 -2.41
C GLY A 39 0.32 9.87 -1.28
N ALA A 40 0.17 8.59 -1.63
CA ALA A 40 0.11 7.51 -0.64
C ALA A 40 1.43 7.38 0.15
N VAL A 41 2.59 7.50 -0.52
CA VAL A 41 3.91 7.50 0.14
C VAL A 41 4.09 8.72 1.03
N THR A 42 3.66 9.91 0.58
CA THR A 42 3.69 11.11 1.40
C THR A 42 2.84 10.95 2.66
N LEU A 43 1.62 10.42 2.54
CA LEU A 43 0.78 10.11 3.71
C LEU A 43 1.44 9.12 4.64
N LEU A 44 2.08 8.07 4.12
CA LEU A 44 2.84 7.13 4.94
C LEU A 44 3.96 7.84 5.73
N CYS A 45 4.74 8.71 5.09
CA CYS A 45 5.80 9.47 5.76
C CYS A 45 5.26 10.48 6.79
N LEU A 46 4.05 11.02 6.58
CA LEU A 46 3.40 11.90 7.55
C LEU A 46 2.91 11.13 8.78
N LEU A 47 2.35 9.94 8.58
CA LEU A 47 1.85 9.08 9.66
C LEU A 47 2.98 8.40 10.43
N GLU A 48 4.07 8.05 9.75
CA GLU A 48 5.26 7.43 10.34
C GLU A 48 6.53 8.22 9.99
N PRO A 49 6.78 9.36 10.66
CA PRO A 49 7.94 10.22 10.36
C PRO A 49 9.29 9.52 10.46
N ARG A 50 9.36 8.43 11.24
CA ARG A 50 10.57 7.60 11.40
C ARG A 50 11.00 6.89 10.12
N LEU A 51 10.11 6.79 9.14
CA LEU A 51 10.37 6.21 7.83
C LEU A 51 11.08 7.20 6.88
N LEU A 52 11.10 8.50 7.19
CA LEU A 52 11.77 9.51 6.38
C LEU A 52 13.26 9.17 6.20
N GLY A 53 13.69 9.09 4.94
CA GLY A 53 15.08 8.78 4.58
C GLY A 53 15.52 7.32 4.79
N GLN A 54 14.64 6.43 5.26
CA GLN A 54 14.98 5.03 5.56
C GLN A 54 14.12 4.00 4.83
N ILE A 55 13.28 4.42 3.89
CA ILE A 55 12.35 3.57 3.16
C ILE A 55 12.92 2.99 1.88
N ARG A 56 12.71 1.68 1.69
CA ARG A 56 12.87 1.02 0.39
C ARG A 56 11.49 0.62 -0.11
N VAL A 57 11.04 1.25 -1.20
CA VAL A 57 9.72 0.97 -1.77
C VAL A 57 9.80 -0.22 -2.72
N ARG A 58 8.96 -1.23 -2.51
CA ARG A 58 8.74 -2.34 -3.44
C ARG A 58 7.28 -2.37 -3.88
N CYS A 59 7.06 -2.48 -5.18
CA CYS A 59 5.72 -2.68 -5.72
C CYS A 59 5.35 -4.15 -5.64
N SER A 60 4.18 -4.45 -5.08
CA SER A 60 3.59 -5.79 -5.09
C SER A 60 2.29 -5.78 -5.89
N PRO A 61 1.92 -6.89 -6.54
CA PRO A 61 0.66 -6.99 -7.27
C PRO A 61 -0.55 -6.76 -6.34
N PRO A 62 -1.68 -6.26 -6.85
CA PRO A 62 -2.86 -5.93 -6.06
C PRO A 62 -3.36 -7.13 -5.27
N ILE A 63 -3.57 -6.96 -3.97
CA ILE A 63 -4.24 -7.98 -3.15
C ILE A 63 -5.74 -7.74 -3.21
N ARG A 64 -6.47 -8.75 -3.70
CA ARG A 64 -7.92 -8.82 -3.57
C ARG A 64 -8.26 -9.09 -2.10
N VAL A 65 -8.49 -8.04 -1.34
CA VAL A 65 -9.11 -8.14 -0.01
C VAL A 65 -10.61 -8.33 -0.23
N GLY A 66 -11.04 -9.58 -0.35
CA GLY A 66 -12.46 -9.94 -0.60
C GLY A 66 -12.60 -11.06 -1.63
N GLY A 67 -13.18 -12.19 -1.20
CA GLY A 67 -13.24 -13.44 -1.97
C GLY A 67 -14.12 -13.38 -3.22
N HIS A 68 -13.51 -13.64 -4.38
CA HIS A 68 -13.86 -14.68 -5.36
C HIS A 68 -12.87 -14.52 -6.54
N PRO A 69 -12.44 -15.62 -7.19
CA PRO A 69 -11.50 -15.54 -8.30
C PRO A 69 -12.23 -14.96 -9.52
N CYS A 70 -12.01 -13.68 -9.84
CA CYS A 70 -12.39 -13.18 -11.16
C CYS A 70 -11.50 -13.89 -12.20
N SER A 71 -12.13 -14.84 -12.88
CA SER A 71 -11.71 -15.52 -14.10
C SER A 71 -11.30 -14.50 -15.16
N SER A 72 -10.12 -14.68 -15.73
CA SER A 72 -9.69 -14.01 -16.96
C SER A 72 -10.58 -14.48 -18.14
N PRO A 73 -11.15 -13.58 -18.96
CA PRO A 73 -11.51 -13.97 -20.31
C PRO A 73 -10.26 -13.92 -21.20
N ARG A 74 -10.14 -14.94 -22.05
CA ARG A 74 -9.18 -15.01 -23.16
C ARG A 74 -9.56 -14.03 -24.26
#